data_AF-A0A8T6DT38-F1
#
_entry.id   AF-A0A8T6DT38-F1
#
_cell.length_a   1.000
_cell.length_b   1.000
_cell.length_c   1.000
_cell.angle_alpha   90.00
_cell.angle_beta   90.00
_cell.angle_gamma   90.00
#
_symmetry.space_group_name_H-M   'P 1'
#
loop_
_entity.id
_entity.type
_entity.pdbx_description
1 polymer ?
#
loop_
_entity_poly.entity_id
_entity_poly.type
_entity_poly.pdbx_seq_one_letter_code
_entity_poly.pdbx_strand_id
1 'polypeptide(L)'
;MISHHSTAAEPEPILLTIEGHLIGRIESLTDSSDPARIIRSYYELMPQEQRDTVEIHRERLALLLPAYIVAFTAADSAELAQVVSDIETQWAAILRIHAQQFTREVQQILIAAYGEVYSLIFAD
;
A
#
# COMPACT_ATOMS: atom_id res chain seq x y z
N MET A 1 -23.67 20.85 37.74
CA MET A 1 -24.09 20.39 36.40
C MET A 1 -23.42 21.33 35.41
N ILE A 2 -22.55 20.92 34.49
CA ILE A 2 -22.27 19.63 33.85
C ILE A 2 -20.76 19.65 33.56
N SER A 3 -19.99 18.67 34.02
CA SER A 3 -18.58 18.56 33.65
C SER A 3 -18.49 17.97 32.25
N HIS A 4 -17.98 18.74 31.28
CA HIS A 4 -17.59 18.23 29.98
C HIS A 4 -16.28 17.43 30.15
N HIS A 5 -16.40 16.11 30.23
CA HIS A 5 -15.26 15.23 29.95
C HIS A 5 -15.18 15.09 28.43
N SER A 6 -14.31 15.90 27.81
CA SER A 6 -13.81 15.59 26.48
C SER A 6 -12.82 14.44 26.65
N THR A 7 -13.24 13.21 26.35
CA THR A 7 -12.32 12.10 26.13
C THR A 7 -11.49 12.48 24.89
N ALA A 8 -10.27 12.95 25.12
CA ALA A 8 -9.22 12.82 24.12
C ALA A 8 -8.96 11.32 24.00
N ALA A 9 -9.22 10.75 22.83
CA ALA A 9 -8.78 9.39 22.53
C ALA A 9 -7.25 9.38 22.67
N GLU A 10 -6.76 8.73 23.71
CA GLU A 10 -5.33 8.51 23.87
C GLU A 10 -4.83 7.74 22.65
N PRO A 11 -3.71 8.15 22.02
CA PRO A 11 -3.18 7.41 20.89
C PRO A 11 -2.81 6.01 21.36
N GLU A 12 -3.49 4.99 20.82
CA GLU A 12 -3.16 3.60 21.10
C GLU A 12 -1.68 3.37 20.77
N PRO A 13 -0.89 2.82 21.71
CA PRO A 13 0.53 2.59 21.46
C PRO A 13 0.67 1.59 20.30
N ILE A 14 1.35 2.02 19.24
CA ILE A 14 1.72 1.16 18.12
C ILE A 14 2.79 0.19 18.62
N LEU A 15 2.41 -1.06 18.85
CA LEU A 15 3.38 -2.12 19.16
C LEU A 15 3.98 -2.64 17.85
N LEU A 16 5.28 -2.43 17.68
CA LEU A 16 6.05 -2.86 16.51
C LEU A 16 6.97 -4.03 16.87
N THR A 17 6.80 -5.15 16.19
CA THR A 17 7.78 -6.24 16.23
C THR A 17 8.89 -5.96 15.22
N ILE A 18 10.16 -5.98 15.65
CA ILE A 18 11.31 -5.81 14.76
C ILE A 18 12.03 -7.16 14.66
N GLU A 19 12.06 -7.76 13.46
CA GLU A 19 12.83 -8.97 13.17
C GLU A 19 14.11 -8.57 12.42
N GLY A 20 15.22 -8.44 13.15
CA GLY A 20 16.48 -7.96 12.57
C GLY A 20 16.41 -6.48 12.19
N HIS A 21 16.52 -6.17 10.89
CA HIS A 21 16.38 -4.80 10.34
C HIS A 21 15.03 -4.59 9.64
N LEU A 22 14.13 -5.57 9.67
CA LEU A 22 12.86 -5.53 8.96
C LEU A 22 11.74 -5.05 9.90
N ILE A 23 10.85 -4.24 9.33
CA ILE A 23 9.65 -3.75 9.97
C ILE A 23 8.63 -4.89 10.00
N GLY A 24 8.28 -5.34 11.20
CA GLY A 24 7.27 -6.37 11.43
C GLY A 24 5.88 -5.79 11.65
N ARG A 25 4.95 -6.69 12.00
CA ARG A 25 3.52 -6.36 12.09
C ARG A 25 3.26 -5.28 13.14
N ILE A 26 2.35 -4.38 12.80
CA ILE A 26 1.72 -3.45 13.74
C ILE A 26 0.47 -4.14 14.30
N GLU A 27 0.47 -4.49 15.59
CA GLU A 27 -0.64 -5.23 16.22
C GLU A 27 -1.96 -4.45 16.25
N SER A 28 -1.89 -3.11 16.29
CA SER A 28 -3.09 -2.25 16.25
C SER A 28 -3.72 -2.14 14.86
N LEU A 29 -3.04 -2.59 13.80
CA LEU A 29 -3.63 -2.70 12.45
C LEU A 29 -4.27 -4.07 12.31
N THR A 30 -5.59 -4.09 12.35
CA THR A 30 -6.39 -5.28 12.09
C THR A 30 -6.80 -5.35 10.62
N ASP A 31 -7.20 -6.53 10.16
CA ASP A 31 -7.69 -6.77 8.79
C ASP A 31 -8.95 -5.96 8.44
N SER A 32 -9.65 -5.43 9.45
CA SER A 32 -10.80 -4.51 9.26
C SER A 32 -10.40 -3.05 9.03
N SER A 33 -9.11 -2.73 9.12
CA SER A 33 -8.61 -1.38 8.92
C SER A 33 -8.70 -0.99 7.44
N ASP A 34 -9.00 0.28 7.18
CA ASP A 34 -8.98 0.84 5.82
C ASP A 34 -7.64 0.52 5.11
N PRO A 35 -7.66 -0.12 3.92
CA PRO A 35 -6.45 -0.49 3.18
C PRO A 35 -5.49 0.68 2.95
N ALA A 36 -6.01 1.88 2.67
CA ALA A 36 -5.17 3.05 2.48
C ALA A 36 -4.47 3.48 3.79
N ARG A 37 -5.18 3.38 4.93
CA ARG A 37 -4.59 3.56 6.26
C ARG A 37 -3.53 2.51 6.57
N ILE A 38 -3.74 1.23 6.23
CA ILE A 38 -2.74 0.17 6.44
C ILE A 38 -1.44 0.53 5.71
N ILE A 39 -1.52 0.82 4.42
CA ILE A 39 -0.34 1.15 3.61
C ILE A 39 0.38 2.38 4.17
N ARG A 40 -0.36 3.46 4.47
CA ARG A 40 0.22 4.69 5.04
C ARG A 40 0.97 4.41 6.34
N SER A 41 0.36 3.64 7.25
CA SER A 41 0.93 3.37 8.57
C SER A 41 2.25 2.60 8.48
N TYR A 42 2.37 1.62 7.58
CA TYR A 42 3.64 0.93 7.35
C TYR A 42 4.69 1.80 6.67
N TYR A 43 4.28 2.65 5.74
CA TYR A 43 5.20 3.52 5.02
C TYR A 43 5.77 4.60 5.92
N GLU A 44 4.99 5.08 6.90
CA GLU A 44 5.42 6.00 7.96
C GLU A 44 6.57 5.44 8.83
N LEU A 45 6.81 4.13 8.79
CA LEU A 45 7.93 3.48 9.49
C LEU A 45 9.18 3.32 8.60
N MET A 46 9.06 3.50 7.28
CA MET A 46 10.19 3.38 6.36
C MET A 46 11.15 4.57 6.47
N PRO A 47 12.46 4.37 6.21
CA PRO A 47 13.39 5.46 5.97
C PRO A 47 12.87 6.39 4.87
N GLN A 48 13.08 7.70 5.02
CA GLN A 48 12.52 8.72 4.12
C GLN A 48 12.85 8.46 2.65
N GLU A 49 14.11 8.14 2.33
CA GLU A 49 14.54 7.83 0.95
C GLU A 49 13.74 6.68 0.32
N GLN A 50 13.50 5.62 1.08
CA GLN A 50 12.74 4.47 0.61
C GLN A 50 11.25 4.80 0.49
N ARG A 51 10.72 5.62 1.40
CA ARG A 51 9.34 6.12 1.34
C ARG A 51 9.11 6.97 0.09
N ASP A 52 9.98 7.91 -0.17
CA ASP A 52 9.90 8.79 -1.35
C ASP A 52 9.98 7.95 -2.63
N THR A 53 10.88 6.96 -2.67
CA THR A 53 11.03 6.07 -3.82
C THR A 53 9.76 5.23 -4.06
N VAL A 54 9.17 4.64 -3.01
CA VAL A 54 7.97 3.83 -3.18
C VAL A 54 6.75 4.67 -3.56
N GLU A 55 6.63 5.90 -3.03
CA GLU A 55 5.55 6.81 -3.40
C GLU A 55 5.62 7.24 -4.88
N ILE A 56 6.81 7.46 -5.44
CA ILE A 56 6.96 7.70 -6.89
C ILE A 56 6.36 6.54 -7.72
N HIS A 57 6.62 5.29 -7.32
CA HIS A 57 6.05 4.14 -8.03
C HIS A 57 4.53 4.04 -7.85
N ARG A 58 4.01 4.40 -6.67
CA ARG A 58 2.56 4.44 -6.43
C ARG A 58 1.86 5.52 -7.24
N GLU A 59 2.44 6.72 -7.32
CA GLU A 59 1.91 7.81 -8.14
C GLU A 59 1.84 7.38 -9.60
N ARG A 60 2.91 6.74 -10.11
CA ARG A 60 2.92 6.18 -11.47
C ARG A 60 1.86 5.09 -11.66
N LEU A 61 1.68 4.19 -10.69
CA LEU A 61 0.63 3.18 -10.73
C LEU A 61 -0.77 3.82 -10.79
N ALA A 62 -1.02 4.85 -9.99
CA ALA A 62 -2.28 5.58 -9.99
C ALA A 62 -2.55 6.30 -11.33
N LEU A 63 -1.51 6.81 -12.00
CA LEU A 63 -1.62 7.41 -13.33
C LEU A 63 -1.92 6.39 -14.44
N LEU A 64 -1.56 5.12 -14.25
CA LEU A 64 -1.82 4.05 -15.22
C LEU A 64 -3.25 3.52 -15.14
N LEU A 65 -3.95 3.67 -14.01
CA LEU A 65 -5.32 3.16 -13.83
C LEU A 65 -6.32 3.76 -14.86
N PRO A 66 -6.35 5.10 -15.11
CA PRO A 66 -7.20 5.65 -16.16
C PRO A 66 -6.84 5.12 -17.56
N ALA A 67 -5.56 4.94 -17.86
CA ALA A 67 -5.11 4.41 -19.15
C ALA A 67 -5.57 2.96 -19.35
N TYR A 68 -5.52 2.15 -18.30
CA TYR A 68 -6.02 0.76 -18.32
C TYR A 68 -7.51 0.74 -18.65
N ILE A 69 -8.31 1.57 -17.98
CA ILE A 69 -9.77 1.64 -18.20
C ILE A 69 -10.08 2.05 -19.65
N VAL A 70 -9.36 3.04 -20.19
CA VAL A 70 -9.55 3.50 -21.58
C VAL A 70 -9.22 2.38 -22.57
N ALA A 71 -8.04 1.77 -22.45
CA ALA A 71 -7.61 0.70 -23.35
C ALA A 71 -8.55 -0.52 -23.29
N PHE A 72 -8.97 -0.92 -22.08
CA PHE A 72 -9.92 -2.00 -21.87
C PHE A 72 -11.28 -1.68 -22.51
N THR A 73 -11.82 -0.48 -22.29
CA THR A 73 -13.12 -0.06 -22.84
C THR A 73 -13.09 0.06 -24.37
N ALA A 74 -11.97 0.49 -24.93
CA ALA A 74 -11.76 0.58 -26.38
C ALA A 74 -11.52 -0.79 -27.05
N ALA A 75 -11.33 -1.86 -26.26
CA ALA A 75 -10.88 -3.16 -26.72
C ALA A 75 -9.57 -3.08 -27.55
N ASP A 76 -8.70 -2.12 -27.22
CA ASP A 76 -7.39 -1.99 -27.85
C ASP A 76 -6.40 -2.92 -27.15
N SER A 77 -6.22 -4.11 -27.72
CA SER A 77 -5.34 -5.12 -27.14
C SER A 77 -3.87 -4.70 -27.10
N ALA A 78 -3.43 -3.84 -28.03
CA ALA A 78 -2.04 -3.41 -28.08
C ALA A 78 -1.76 -2.37 -26.99
N GLU A 79 -2.65 -1.38 -26.84
CA GLU A 79 -2.56 -0.41 -25.75
C GLU A 79 -2.73 -1.09 -24.38
N LEU A 80 -3.68 -2.03 -24.26
CA LEU A 80 -3.90 -2.77 -23.02
C LEU A 80 -2.65 -3.57 -22.60
N ALA A 81 -1.99 -4.26 -23.54
CA ALA A 81 -0.76 -5.00 -23.26
C ALA A 81 0.37 -4.09 -22.77
N GLN A 82 0.50 -2.90 -23.36
CA GLN A 82 1.50 -1.91 -22.93
C GLN A 82 1.20 -1.40 -21.51
N VAL A 83 -0.05 -1.00 -21.25
CA VAL A 83 -0.44 -0.49 -19.93
C VAL A 83 -0.27 -1.56 -18.84
N VAL A 84 -0.62 -2.81 -19.12
CA VAL A 84 -0.40 -3.93 -18.18
C VAL A 84 1.09 -4.12 -17.90
N SER A 85 1.94 -4.07 -18.92
CA SER A 85 3.41 -4.17 -18.73
C SER A 85 3.97 -3.03 -17.88
N ASP A 86 3.45 -1.81 -18.06
CA ASP A 86 3.84 -0.65 -17.26
C ASP A 86 3.38 -0.77 -15.80
N ILE A 87 2.17 -1.30 -15.58
CA ILE A 87 1.64 -1.63 -14.25
C ILE A 87 2.54 -2.66 -13.56
N GLU A 88 2.85 -3.78 -14.23
CA GLU A 88 3.72 -4.83 -13.71
C GLU A 88 5.09 -4.28 -13.34
N THR A 89 5.63 -3.38 -14.16
CA THR A 89 6.91 -2.71 -13.90
C THR A 89 6.88 -1.88 -12.62
N GLN A 90 5.85 -1.05 -12.42
CA GLN A 90 5.73 -0.26 -11.18
C GLN A 90 5.47 -1.17 -9.96
N TRP A 91 4.65 -2.20 -10.12
CA TRP A 91 4.32 -3.13 -9.05
C TRP A 91 5.54 -3.93 -8.60
N ALA A 92 6.34 -4.45 -9.53
CA ALA A 92 7.57 -5.16 -9.20
C ALA A 92 8.57 -4.27 -8.45
N ALA A 93 8.64 -2.97 -8.78
CA ALA A 93 9.48 -2.02 -8.07
C ALA A 93 9.01 -1.80 -6.62
N ILE A 94 7.69 -1.70 -6.39
CA ILE A 94 7.08 -1.63 -5.05
C ILE A 94 7.40 -2.89 -4.25
N LEU A 95 7.15 -4.07 -4.82
CA LEU A 95 7.42 -5.36 -4.17
C LEU A 95 8.91 -5.52 -3.78
N ARG A 96 9.82 -5.04 -4.63
CA ARG A 96 11.25 -5.04 -4.31
C ARG A 96 11.58 -4.19 -3.09
N ILE A 97 10.98 -3.00 -2.97
CA ILE A 97 11.16 -2.14 -1.80
C ILE A 97 10.54 -2.82 -0.58
N HIS A 98 9.35 -3.41 -0.70
CA HIS A 98 8.72 -4.12 0.41
C HIS A 98 9.59 -5.27 0.93
N ALA A 99 10.19 -6.05 0.04
CA ALA A 99 11.08 -7.14 0.41
C ALA A 99 12.35 -6.68 1.17
N GLN A 100 12.76 -5.43 0.99
CA GLN A 100 13.93 -4.84 1.69
C GLN A 100 13.57 -4.25 3.06
N GLN A 101 12.31 -3.83 3.25
CA GLN A 101 11.89 -3.05 4.41
C GLN A 101 11.04 -3.84 5.39
N PHE A 102 10.28 -4.84 4.92
CA PHE A 102 9.23 -5.48 5.70
C PHE A 102 9.45 -6.98 5.86
N THR A 103 8.99 -7.53 6.99
CA THR A 103 8.91 -8.99 7.18
C THR A 103 7.95 -9.62 6.17
N ARG A 104 8.05 -10.94 5.97
CA ARG A 104 7.16 -11.66 5.04
C ARG A 104 5.69 -11.49 5.40
N GLU A 105 5.36 -11.46 6.68
CA GLU A 105 3.99 -11.24 7.16
C GLU A 105 3.47 -9.87 6.71
N VAL A 106 4.24 -8.81 6.93
CA VAL A 106 3.85 -7.46 6.53
C VAL A 106 3.77 -7.31 5.01
N GLN A 107 4.63 -7.99 4.25
CA GLN A 107 4.52 -8.03 2.79
C GLN A 107 3.16 -8.59 2.35
N GLN A 108 2.66 -9.64 2.98
CA GLN A 108 1.33 -10.20 2.65
C GLN A 108 0.20 -9.22 3.02
N ILE A 109 0.30 -8.56 4.18
CA ILE A 109 -0.67 -7.53 4.60
C ILE A 109 -0.70 -6.38 3.57
N LEU A 110 0.46 -5.92 3.13
CA LEU A 110 0.54 -4.85 2.13
C LEU A 110 0.00 -5.30 0.77
N ILE A 111 0.33 -6.50 0.29
CA ILE A 111 -0.21 -7.04 -0.96
C ILE A 111 -1.74 -7.09 -0.91
N ALA A 112 -2.33 -7.60 0.19
CA ALA A 112 -3.78 -7.62 0.37
C ALA A 112 -4.38 -6.21 0.34
N ALA A 113 -3.77 -5.25 1.06
CA ALA A 113 -4.23 -3.87 1.06
C ALA A 113 -4.16 -3.22 -0.33
N TYR A 114 -3.12 -3.52 -1.12
CA TYR A 114 -3.03 -3.06 -2.52
C TYR A 114 -4.09 -3.69 -3.42
N GLY A 115 -4.38 -4.98 -3.23
CA GLY A 115 -5.46 -5.68 -3.93
C GLY A 115 -6.81 -5.01 -3.74
N GLU A 116 -7.09 -4.53 -2.53
CA GLU A 116 -8.32 -3.78 -2.23
C GLU A 116 -8.32 -2.36 -2.84
N VAL A 117 -7.20 -1.62 -2.72
CA VAL A 117 -7.10 -0.24 -3.26
C VAL A 117 -7.15 -0.22 -4.79
N TYR A 118 -6.52 -1.19 -5.44
CA TYR A 118 -6.42 -1.30 -6.90
C TYR A 118 -7.14 -2.55 -7.41
N SER A 119 -8.35 -2.81 -6.89
CA SER A 119 -9.14 -3.99 -7.22
C SER A 119 -9.43 -4.15 -8.71
N LEU A 120 -9.48 -3.05 -9.48
CA LEU A 120 -9.63 -3.09 -10.94
C LEU A 120 -8.41 -3.67 -11.67
N ILE A 121 -7.22 -3.62 -11.06
CA ILE A 121 -5.96 -4.05 -11.65
C ILE A 121 -5.55 -5.42 -11.11
N PHE A 122 -5.77 -5.67 -9.83
CA PHE A 122 -5.28 -6.86 -9.11
C PHE A 122 -6.38 -7.84 -8.71
N ALA A 123 -7.58 -7.75 -9.29
CA ALA A 123 -8.59 -8.79 -9.12
C ALA A 123 -8.07 -10.14 -9.66
N ASP A 124 -8.14 -11.16 -8.80
CA ASP A 124 -7.90 -12.58 -9.13
C ASP A 124 -8.84 -13.08 -10.25
#